data_AF-A0A4W3HW17-F1
#
_entry.id   AF-A0A4W3HW17-F1
#
_cell.length_a   1.000
_cell.length_b   1.000
_cell.length_c   1.000
_cell.angle_alpha   90.00
_cell.angle_beta   90.00
_cell.angle_gamma   90.00
#
_symmetry.space_group_name_H-M   'P 1'
#
loop_
_entity.id
_entity.type
_entity.pdbx_description
1 polymer ?
#
loop_
_entity_poly.entity_id
_entity_poly.type
_entity_poly.pdbx_seq_one_letter_code
_entity_poly.pdbx_strand_id
1 'polypeptide(L)'
;VKKFLLTAPLIVLYPDDLYEEEGQLFCRICCHTINHVRSSTIDERRKSRKHCERKAAAIKKKIVDLDTAKTTCSDNEKESILDFVRCLTRADIPLEKAPAFQEFLSKYMKQEGTIPTPLQLYNTYLKELTPEHEAFLKKHVEDTDVG
;
A
#
# COMPACT_ATOMS: atom_id res chain seq x y z
N VAL A 1 -4.42 -31.05 10.41
CA VAL A 1 -3.54 -30.14 11.19
C VAL A 1 -3.31 -28.92 10.30
N LYS A 2 -3.80 -27.70 10.51
CA LYS A 2 -4.26 -26.94 11.69
C LYS A 2 -5.60 -26.23 11.37
N LYS A 3 -6.51 -26.20 12.34
CA LYS A 3 -7.66 -25.27 12.38
C LYS A 3 -7.14 -23.94 12.92
N PHE A 4 -7.43 -22.82 12.26
CA PHE A 4 -7.42 -21.51 12.90
C PHE A 4 -8.85 -20.97 12.83
N LEU A 5 -9.49 -20.95 13.99
CA LEU A 5 -10.74 -20.24 14.24
C LEU A 5 -10.34 -18.82 14.64
N LEU A 6 -10.76 -17.82 13.87
CA LEU A 6 -10.89 -16.43 14.31
C LEU A 6 -12.24 -15.92 13.77
N THR A 7 -12.94 -15.24 14.65
CA THR A 7 -14.37 -14.93 14.64
C THR A 7 -14.75 -13.68 13.82
N ALA A 8 -15.92 -13.74 13.17
CA ALA A 8 -16.73 -12.69 12.49
C ALA A 8 -16.51 -12.44 10.96
N PRO A 9 -17.60 -12.08 10.23
CA PRO A 9 -18.47 -12.99 9.50
C PRO A 9 -17.83 -13.59 8.24
N LEU A 10 -17.89 -14.92 8.16
CA LEU A 10 -17.71 -15.83 7.01
C LEU A 10 -17.11 -15.25 5.72
N ILE A 11 -15.79 -15.09 5.70
CA ILE A 11 -15.02 -15.31 4.46
C ILE A 11 -14.07 -16.47 4.76
N VAL A 12 -14.48 -17.68 4.39
CA VAL A 12 -13.60 -18.86 4.42
C VAL A 12 -12.69 -18.78 3.21
N LEU A 13 -11.46 -18.31 3.41
CA LEU A 13 -10.43 -18.31 2.36
C LEU A 13 -9.89 -19.74 2.17
N TYR A 14 -10.29 -20.39 1.08
CA TYR A 14 -9.65 -21.60 0.56
C TYR A 14 -8.43 -21.20 -0.30
N PRO A 15 -7.45 -22.10 -0.51
CA PRO A 15 -6.22 -21.75 -1.23
C PRO A 15 -6.46 -21.12 -2.62
N ASP A 16 -6.08 -19.84 -2.69
CA ASP A 16 -5.70 -18.95 -3.79
C ASP A 16 -6.65 -18.63 -4.96
N ASP A 17 -7.65 -19.45 -5.31
CA ASP A 17 -8.52 -19.15 -6.46
C ASP A 17 -10.02 -19.06 -6.13
N LEU A 18 -10.42 -19.39 -4.90
CA LEU A 18 -11.82 -19.53 -4.50
C LEU A 18 -12.19 -18.60 -3.35
N TYR A 19 -13.41 -18.07 -3.37
CA TYR A 19 -13.98 -17.29 -2.27
C TYR A 19 -15.45 -17.66 -2.10
N GLU A 20 -15.98 -17.49 -0.89
CA GLU A 20 -17.40 -17.71 -0.59
C GLU A 20 -18.12 -16.37 -0.50
N GLU A 21 -19.28 -16.27 -1.15
CA GLU A 21 -20.18 -15.12 -1.10
C GLU A 21 -21.61 -15.66 -1.01
N GLU A 22 -22.36 -15.22 0.00
CA GLU A 22 -23.75 -15.66 0.27
C GLU A 22 -23.97 -17.19 0.30
N GLY A 23 -22.98 -17.95 0.78
CA GLY A 23 -23.04 -19.42 0.83
C GLY A 23 -22.79 -20.12 -0.51
N GLN A 24 -22.37 -19.39 -1.54
CA GLN A 24 -21.87 -19.94 -2.80
C GLN A 24 -20.36 -19.79 -2.91
N LEU A 25 -19.71 -20.84 -3.42
CA LEU A 25 -18.27 -20.83 -3.66
C LEU A 25 -18.00 -20.35 -5.09
N PHE A 26 -17.19 -19.32 -5.26
CA PHE A 26 -16.87 -18.71 -6.54
C PHE A 26 -15.42 -18.92 -6.90
N CYS A 27 -15.14 -19.14 -8.19
CA CYS A 27 -13.78 -19.13 -8.72
C CYS A 27 -13.42 -17.78 -9.30
N ARG A 28 -12.43 -17.10 -8.73
CA ARG A 28 -11.94 -15.81 -9.20
C ARG A 28 -11.30 -15.89 -10.60
N ILE A 29 -10.65 -17.01 -10.91
CA ILE A 29 -9.99 -17.23 -12.21
C ILE A 29 -11.01 -17.50 -13.32
N CYS A 30 -12.12 -18.14 -12.97
CA CYS A 30 -13.10 -18.58 -13.93
C CYS A 30 -14.37 -17.73 -13.98
N CYS A 31 -14.57 -16.86 -13.01
CA CYS A 31 -15.72 -15.97 -12.83
C CYS A 31 -17.07 -16.70 -12.79
N HIS A 32 -17.11 -17.92 -12.27
CA HIS A 32 -18.32 -18.73 -12.16
C HIS A 32 -18.42 -19.40 -10.79
N THR A 33 -19.66 -19.61 -10.35
CA THR A 33 -20.01 -20.41 -9.17
C THR A 33 -19.56 -21.86 -9.33
N ILE A 34 -19.03 -22.42 -8.25
CA ILE A 34 -18.69 -23.83 -8.07
C ILE A 34 -19.69 -24.44 -7.10
N ASN A 35 -20.26 -25.57 -7.49
CA ASN A 35 -20.98 -26.43 -6.57
C ASN A 35 -19.98 -27.10 -5.62
N HIS A 36 -19.97 -26.68 -4.35
CA HIS A 36 -19.03 -27.15 -3.33
C HIS A 36 -19.54 -28.36 -2.54
N VAL A 37 -20.69 -28.93 -2.92
CA VAL A 37 -21.31 -30.10 -2.25
C VAL A 37 -20.38 -31.32 -2.31
N ARG A 38 -19.50 -31.41 -3.32
CA ARG A 38 -18.49 -32.47 -3.43
C ARG A 38 -17.10 -31.86 -3.63
N SER A 39 -16.14 -32.28 -2.81
CA SER A 39 -14.73 -31.88 -2.95
C SER A 39 -14.14 -32.23 -4.33
N SER A 40 -14.61 -33.32 -4.94
CA SER A 40 -14.21 -33.73 -6.30
C SER A 40 -14.54 -32.67 -7.35
N THR A 41 -15.67 -31.96 -7.22
CA THR A 41 -16.09 -30.90 -8.15
C THR A 41 -15.15 -29.69 -8.05
N ILE A 42 -14.63 -29.40 -6.86
CA ILE A 42 -13.65 -28.34 -6.64
C ILE A 42 -12.30 -28.73 -7.27
N ASP A 43 -11.84 -29.96 -7.06
CA ASP A 43 -10.57 -30.45 -7.61
C ASP A 43 -10.61 -30.57 -9.14
N GLU A 44 -11.71 -31.03 -9.70
CA GLU A 44 -11.93 -31.12 -11.15
C GLU A 44 -11.97 -29.72 -11.79
N ARG A 45 -12.59 -28.75 -11.11
CA ARG A 45 -12.56 -27.35 -11.55
C ARG A 45 -11.14 -26.79 -11.57
N ARG A 46 -10.34 -27.08 -10.54
CA ARG A 46 -8.95 -26.63 -10.41
C ARG A 46 -8.03 -27.24 -11.47
N LYS A 47 -8.30 -28.48 -11.88
CA LYS A 47 -7.54 -29.21 -12.90
C LYS A 47 -8.05 -28.98 -14.33
N SER A 48 -9.24 -28.40 -14.49
CA SER A 48 -9.80 -28.11 -15.82
C SER A 48 -8.85 -27.26 -16.64
N ARG A 49 -8.60 -27.67 -17.89
CA ARG A 49 -7.73 -26.97 -18.85
C ARG A 49 -8.01 -25.47 -18.93
N LYS A 50 -9.30 -25.08 -18.97
CA LYS A 50 -9.72 -23.67 -19.01
C LYS A 50 -9.27 -22.87 -17.77
N HIS A 51 -9.24 -23.49 -16.59
CA HIS A 51 -8.77 -22.84 -15.35
C HIS A 51 -7.27 -22.64 -15.41
N CYS A 52 -6.52 -23.68 -15.78
CA CYS A 52 -5.06 -23.61 -15.90
C CYS A 52 -4.61 -22.55 -16.92
N GLU A 53 -5.26 -22.48 -18.09
CA GLU A 53 -4.96 -21.49 -19.12
C GLU A 53 -5.23 -20.06 -18.63
N ARG A 54 -6.39 -19.81 -18.03
CA ARG A 54 -6.74 -18.49 -17.48
C ARG A 54 -5.84 -18.09 -16.31
N LYS A 55 -5.49 -19.05 -15.45
CA LYS A 55 -4.55 -18.83 -14.35
C LYS A 55 -3.16 -18.47 -14.87
N ALA A 56 -2.65 -19.21 -15.85
CA ALA A 56 -1.37 -18.92 -16.48
C ALA A 56 -1.37 -17.54 -17.18
N ALA A 57 -2.45 -17.17 -17.86
CA ALA A 57 -2.59 -15.85 -18.47
C ALA A 57 -2.66 -14.71 -17.43
N ALA A 58 -3.40 -14.90 -16.33
CA ALA A 58 -3.47 -13.93 -15.24
C ALA A 58 -2.12 -13.74 -14.54
N ILE A 59 -1.35 -14.81 -14.35
CA ILE A 59 0.02 -14.76 -13.81
C ILE A 59 0.95 -14.02 -14.79
N LYS A 60 0.91 -14.37 -16.08
CA LYS A 60 1.71 -13.68 -17.11
C LYS A 60 1.38 -12.19 -17.19
N LYS A 61 0.09 -11.81 -17.13
CA LYS A 61 -0.33 -10.41 -17.09
C LYS A 61 0.22 -9.68 -15.86
N LYS A 62 0.14 -10.29 -14.67
CA LYS A 62 0.74 -9.71 -13.45
C LYS A 62 2.26 -9.54 -13.54
N ILE A 63 2.95 -10.50 -14.18
CA ILE A 63 4.41 -10.41 -14.40
C ILE A 63 4.73 -9.29 -15.39
N VAL A 64 3.97 -9.17 -16.48
CA VAL A 64 4.12 -8.09 -17.47
C VAL A 64 3.77 -6.72 -16.87
N ASP A 65 2.74 -6.62 -16.04
CA ASP A 65 2.38 -5.39 -15.33
C ASP A 65 3.48 -5.01 -14.30
N LEU A 66 4.08 -6.01 -13.63
CA LEU A 66 5.23 -5.80 -12.72
C LEU A 66 6.50 -5.39 -13.47
N ASP A 67 6.78 -5.97 -14.64
CA ASP A 67 7.93 -5.60 -15.47
C ASP A 67 7.71 -4.27 -16.22
N THR A 68 6.47 -3.89 -16.52
CA THR A 68 6.14 -2.56 -17.05
C THR A 68 6.29 -1.51 -15.95
N ALA A 69 5.95 -1.82 -14.69
CA ALA A 69 6.23 -0.97 -13.53
C ALA A 69 7.73 -0.89 -13.17
N LYS A 70 8.59 -1.79 -13.68
CA LYS A 70 10.06 -1.71 -13.53
C LYS A 70 10.74 -0.80 -14.55
N THR A 71 10.00 -0.21 -15.49
CA THR A 71 10.59 0.74 -16.43
C THR A 71 10.72 2.09 -15.72
N THR A 72 11.96 2.50 -15.46
CA THR A 72 12.47 3.78 -14.88
C THR A 72 12.76 3.86 -13.38
N CYS A 73 13.29 2.81 -12.76
CA CYS A 73 14.00 3.01 -11.48
C CYS A 73 15.40 2.41 -11.60
N SER A 74 16.37 3.26 -11.98
CA SER A 74 17.79 2.96 -11.86
C SER A 74 18.10 2.49 -10.44
N ASP A 75 19.11 1.64 -10.24
CA ASP A 75 19.39 1.10 -8.91
C ASP A 75 19.72 2.20 -7.89
N ASN A 76 20.22 3.36 -8.34
CA ASN A 76 20.42 4.57 -7.54
C ASN A 76 19.09 5.21 -7.06
N GLU A 77 18.04 5.20 -7.89
CA GLU A 77 16.71 5.68 -7.50
C GLU A 77 16.10 4.77 -6.43
N LYS A 78 16.33 3.45 -6.51
CA LYS A 78 15.88 2.52 -5.46
C LYS A 78 16.58 2.78 -4.12
N GLU A 79 17.89 3.00 -4.14
CA GLU A 79 18.67 3.27 -2.93
C GLU A 79 18.23 4.56 -2.23
N SER A 80 18.07 5.64 -2.99
CA SER A 80 17.57 6.92 -2.45
C SER A 80 16.14 6.83 -1.89
N ILE A 81 15.25 6.06 -2.52
CA ILE A 81 13.91 5.80 -1.99
C ILE A 81 13.99 5.03 -0.66
N LEU A 82 14.84 4.00 -0.58
CA LEU A 82 15.02 3.20 0.64
C LEU A 82 15.60 4.04 1.79
N ASP A 83 16.56 4.92 1.51
CA ASP A 83 17.12 5.81 2.51
C ASP A 83 16.11 6.84 3.00
N PHE A 84 15.27 7.37 2.11
CA PHE A 84 14.17 8.25 2.51
C PHE A 84 13.17 7.54 3.43
N VAL A 85 12.76 6.31 3.10
CA VAL A 85 11.88 5.49 3.96
C VAL A 85 12.53 5.22 5.32
N ARG A 86 13.83 4.88 5.36
CA ARG A 86 14.56 4.67 6.64
C ARG A 86 14.57 5.94 7.49
N CYS A 87 14.76 7.11 6.89
CA CYS A 87 14.75 8.38 7.61
C CYS A 87 13.39 8.65 8.26
N LEU A 88 12.29 8.48 7.51
CA LEU A 88 10.94 8.66 8.05
C LEU A 88 10.66 7.70 9.20
N THR A 89 10.97 6.41 9.04
CA THR A 89 10.78 5.40 10.09
C THR A 89 11.60 5.71 11.35
N ARG A 90 12.85 6.15 11.21
CA ARG A 90 13.71 6.52 12.36
C ARG A 90 13.21 7.76 13.09
N ALA A 91 12.60 8.68 12.37
CA ALA A 91 12.01 9.89 12.93
C ALA A 91 10.58 9.70 13.45
N ASP A 92 10.05 8.47 13.40
CA ASP A 92 8.65 8.14 13.74
C ASP A 92 7.63 8.97 12.93
N ILE A 93 7.94 9.23 11.65
CA ILE A 93 7.08 9.98 10.73
C ILE A 93 6.30 8.98 9.85
N PRO A 94 4.96 9.01 9.85
CA PRO A 94 4.15 8.15 9.00
C PRO A 94 4.43 8.38 7.50
N LEU A 95 4.46 7.30 6.72
CA LEU A 95 4.75 7.35 5.28
C LEU A 95 3.69 8.15 4.50
N GLU A 96 2.47 8.25 5.01
CA GLU A 96 1.38 9.05 4.45
C GLU A 96 1.70 10.55 4.43
N LYS A 97 2.66 11.00 5.26
CA LYS A 97 3.13 12.40 5.28
C LYS A 97 4.27 12.66 4.30
N ALA A 98 4.84 11.62 3.68
CA ALA A 98 5.90 11.74 2.68
C ALA A 98 5.60 12.77 1.56
N PRO A 99 4.36 12.88 1.01
CA PRO A 99 4.06 13.86 -0.02
C PRO A 99 4.27 15.33 0.40
N ALA A 100 4.18 15.65 1.70
CA ALA A 100 4.39 17.01 2.20
C ALA A 100 5.85 17.49 2.00
N PHE A 101 6.79 16.56 1.85
CA PHE A 101 8.20 16.89 1.60
C PHE A 101 8.52 17.05 0.10
N GLN A 102 7.61 16.67 -0.80
CA GLN A 102 7.91 16.57 -2.24
C GLN A 102 8.37 17.91 -2.84
N GLU A 103 7.67 19.01 -2.53
CA GLU A 103 8.01 20.34 -3.03
C GLU A 103 9.38 20.80 -2.50
N PHE A 104 9.64 20.61 -1.21
CA PHE A 104 10.91 20.96 -0.58
C PHE A 104 12.07 20.14 -1.19
N LEU A 105 11.92 18.82 -1.29
CA LEU A 105 12.92 17.92 -1.83
C LEU A 105 13.20 18.26 -3.31
N SER A 106 12.17 18.47 -4.11
CA SER A 106 12.32 18.83 -5.53
C SER A 106 13.09 20.15 -5.71
N LYS A 107 12.85 21.13 -4.82
CA LYS A 107 13.46 22.45 -4.88
C LYS A 107 14.91 22.47 -4.40
N TYR A 108 15.26 21.72 -3.36
CA TYR A 108 16.52 21.88 -2.64
C TYR A 108 17.49 20.69 -2.69
N MET A 109 17.08 19.50 -3.17
CA MET A 109 17.97 18.32 -3.27
C MET A 109 19.17 18.50 -4.22
N LYS A 110 19.19 19.55 -5.05
CA LYS A 110 20.34 19.87 -5.93
C LYS A 110 21.37 20.80 -5.29
N GLN A 111 21.09 21.33 -4.09
CA GLN A 111 21.97 22.25 -3.40
C GLN A 111 22.64 21.55 -2.22
N GLU A 112 23.97 21.64 -2.14
CA GLU A 112 24.71 21.21 -0.95
C GLU A 112 24.43 22.18 0.21
N GLY A 113 23.35 21.89 0.95
CA GLY A 113 22.96 22.62 2.15
C GLY A 113 23.47 21.92 3.41
N THR A 114 23.79 22.71 4.44
CA THR A 114 23.98 22.17 5.79
C THR A 114 22.61 22.01 6.45
N ILE A 115 22.36 20.86 7.08
CA ILE A 115 21.14 20.66 7.88
C ILE A 115 21.18 21.61 9.08
N PRO A 116 20.21 22.55 9.22
CA PRO A 116 20.20 23.45 10.36
C PRO A 116 20.06 22.71 11.68
N THR A 117 20.67 23.25 12.73
CA THR A 117 20.50 22.70 14.08
C THR A 117 19.07 22.92 14.59
N PRO A 118 18.55 22.11 15.53
CA PRO A 118 17.23 22.32 16.11
C PRO A 118 17.04 23.74 16.64
N LEU A 119 18.07 24.32 17.28
CA LEU A 119 18.02 25.68 17.81
C LEU A 119 17.78 26.73 16.71
N GLN A 120 18.42 26.58 15.55
CA GLN A 120 18.20 27.46 14.41
C GLN A 120 16.80 27.30 13.82
N LEU A 121 16.30 26.05 13.74
CA LEU A 121 14.94 25.78 13.30
C LEU A 121 13.92 26.49 14.19
N TYR A 122 14.01 26.36 15.52
CA TYR A 122 13.05 26.97 16.44
C TYR A 122 13.18 28.49 16.58
N ASN A 123 14.40 29.00 16.72
CA ASN A 123 14.58 30.39 17.13
C ASN A 123 14.70 31.37 15.97
N THR A 124 15.11 30.89 14.80
CA THR A 124 15.33 31.72 13.61
C THR A 124 14.22 31.46 12.60
N TYR A 125 14.05 30.22 12.16
CA TYR A 125 13.19 29.93 11.00
C TYR A 125 11.71 29.74 11.34
N LEU A 126 11.38 29.12 12.49
CA LEU A 126 9.99 28.91 12.89
C LEU A 126 9.27 30.25 13.16
N LYS A 127 9.99 31.26 13.67
CA LYS A 127 9.43 32.60 13.91
C LYS A 127 9.11 33.37 12.64
N GLU A 128 9.66 32.98 11.50
CA GLU A 128 9.35 33.58 10.20
C GLU A 128 8.11 32.93 9.57
N LEU A 129 7.77 31.70 9.98
CA LEU A 129 6.62 30.93 9.51
C LEU A 129 5.35 31.14 10.34
N THR A 130 5.44 31.87 11.46
CA THR A 130 4.35 32.07 12.44
C THR A 130 3.02 32.58 11.86
N PRO A 131 2.94 33.55 10.92
CA PRO A 131 1.63 33.96 10.41
C PRO A 131 0.93 32.88 9.57
N GLU A 132 1.68 32.00 8.89
CA GLU A 132 1.13 30.90 8.08
C GLU A 132 0.80 29.66 8.94
N HIS A 133 1.64 29.37 9.93
CA HIS A 133 1.47 28.22 10.82
C HIS A 133 0.29 28.41 11.79
N GLU A 134 0.06 29.62 12.29
CA GLU A 134 -1.12 29.95 13.10
C GLU A 134 -2.43 29.76 12.31
N ALA A 135 -2.45 30.14 11.02
CA ALA A 135 -3.60 29.93 10.16
C ALA A 135 -3.90 28.44 9.91
N PHE A 136 -2.85 27.62 9.76
CA PHE A 136 -2.99 26.17 9.59
C PHE A 136 -3.46 25.47 10.87
N LEU A 137 -2.89 25.83 12.03
CA LEU A 137 -3.30 25.26 13.32
C LEU A 137 -4.72 25.67 13.72
N LYS A 138 -5.13 26.92 13.46
CA LYS A 138 -6.48 27.39 13.76
C LYS A 138 -7.55 26.59 13.00
N LYS A 139 -7.26 26.18 11.77
CA LYS A 139 -8.15 25.37 10.93
C LYS A 139 -8.31 23.93 11.43
N HIS A 140 -7.41 23.40 12.27
CA HIS A 140 -7.49 22.03 12.81
C HIS A 140 -7.98 21.97 14.26
N VAL A 141 -7.99 23.09 14.98
CA VAL A 141 -8.61 23.17 16.32
C VAL A 141 -10.15 23.27 16.21
N GLU A 142 -10.69 23.80 15.10
CA GLU A 142 -12.15 23.89 14.89
C GLU A 142 -12.82 22.55 14.53
N ASP A 143 -12.07 21.54 14.06
CA ASP A 143 -12.62 20.21 13.72
C ASP A 143 -12.65 19.23 14.91
N THR A 144 -12.17 19.63 16.09
CA THR A 144 -12.21 18.82 17.32
C THR A 144 -13.29 19.21 18.32
N ASP A 145 -14.15 20.18 17.97
CA ASP A 145 -15.35 20.53 18.76
C ASP A 145 -16.63 20.33 17.93
N VAL A 146 -16.94 19.08 17.58
CA VAL A 146 -18.32 18.67 17.28
C VAL A 146 -18.57 17.28 17.86
N GLY A 147 -19.26 17.25 19.01
CA GLY A 147 -20.17 16.16 19.42
C GLY A 147 -19.62 15.13 20.38
#